data_AF-A0A932KDC1-F1
#
_entry.id   AF-A0A932KDC1-F1
#
_cell.length_a   1.000
_cell.length_b   1.000
_cell.length_c   1.000
_cell.angle_alpha   90.00
_cell.angle_beta   90.00
_cell.angle_gamma   90.00
#
_symmetry.space_group_name_H-M   'P 1'
#
loop_
_entity.id
_entity.type
_entity.pdbx_description
1 polymer ?
#
loop_
_entity_poly.entity_id
_entity_poly.type
_entity_poly.pdbx_seq_one_letter_code
_entity_poly.pdbx_strand_id
1 'polypeptide(L)'
;MAIDPVKIPQNVYIEDRIVGPLTLKQTLIMAAGGGFSYALYGTISKAYGSVSLPVTILVWIPAVIAVAFALIKINDLSLTRICFLLLEKFHKPATRTWTPRRGISINIRTHVIKEDTEKLKEHAEEQAKSDRTKERIKELSSILDQGTEALDEETIHEFDDEPLPRRPVDPGRISIDDPEDEPPASGMSDLSVFRDIFPPHN
;
A
#
# COMPACT_ATOMS: atom_id res chain seq x y z
N MET A 1 36.10 -1.58 -5.48
CA MET A 1 35.92 -2.97 -5.95
C MET A 1 34.75 -2.93 -6.93
N ALA A 2 34.98 -3.19 -8.22
CA ALA A 2 33.89 -3.24 -9.19
C ALA A 2 33.02 -4.44 -8.86
N ILE A 3 31.71 -4.24 -8.74
CA ILE A 3 30.76 -5.31 -8.50
C ILE A 3 30.57 -6.00 -9.84
N ASP A 4 31.04 -7.24 -9.96
CA ASP A 4 30.81 -8.03 -11.16
C ASP A 4 29.29 -8.23 -11.36
N PRO A 5 28.77 -8.01 -12.58
CA PRO A 5 27.34 -8.14 -12.84
C PRO A 5 26.91 -9.58 -12.58
N VAL A 6 26.02 -9.75 -11.61
CA VAL A 6 25.43 -11.05 -11.28
C VAL A 6 24.70 -11.57 -12.52
N LYS A 7 25.18 -12.69 -13.09
CA LYS A 7 24.51 -13.36 -14.20
C LYS A 7 23.16 -13.89 -13.72
N ILE A 8 22.09 -13.25 -14.17
CA ILE A 8 20.73 -13.73 -13.95
C ILE A 8 20.53 -14.96 -14.85
N PRO A 9 20.17 -16.13 -14.30
CA PRO A 9 19.86 -17.30 -15.11
C PRO A 9 18.68 -16.98 -16.03
N GLN A 10 18.83 -17.26 -17.32
CA GLN A 10 17.84 -16.87 -18.34
C GLN A 10 16.65 -17.84 -18.44
N ASN A 11 16.72 -19.00 -17.76
CA ASN A 11 15.79 -20.11 -17.93
C ASN A 11 14.81 -20.33 -16.76
N VAL A 12 14.57 -19.30 -15.93
CA VAL A 12 13.73 -19.46 -14.71
C VAL A 12 12.24 -19.62 -15.03
N TYR A 13 11.80 -19.24 -16.25
CA TYR A 13 10.38 -19.12 -16.59
C TYR A 13 9.82 -20.25 -17.46
N ILE A 14 10.60 -21.29 -17.77
CA ILE A 14 10.11 -22.42 -18.57
C ILE A 14 9.53 -23.49 -17.65
N GLU A 15 8.28 -23.91 -17.93
CA GLU A 15 7.66 -25.03 -17.24
C GLU A 15 8.43 -26.32 -17.49
N ASP A 16 8.60 -27.14 -16.44
CA ASP A 16 9.27 -28.42 -16.56
C ASP A 16 8.50 -29.39 -17.47
N ARG A 17 9.23 -30.03 -18.39
CA ARG A 17 8.68 -30.94 -19.41
C ARG A 17 9.07 -32.36 -19.03
N ILE A 18 8.07 -33.21 -18.79
CA ILE A 18 8.31 -34.57 -18.29
C ILE A 18 8.24 -35.60 -19.42
N VAL A 19 7.15 -35.57 -20.21
CA VAL A 19 6.91 -36.54 -21.28
C VAL A 19 7.02 -35.83 -22.63
N GLY A 20 8.24 -35.80 -23.16
CA GLY A 20 8.52 -35.17 -24.45
C GLY A 20 8.20 -33.67 -24.46
N PRO A 21 7.30 -33.19 -25.34
CA PRO A 21 6.94 -31.76 -25.39
C PRO A 21 5.91 -31.34 -24.33
N LEU A 22 5.36 -32.27 -23.54
CA LEU A 22 4.29 -32.01 -22.58
C LEU A 22 4.82 -31.55 -21.22
N THR A 23 4.19 -30.53 -20.65
CA THR A 23 4.50 -30.05 -19.28
C THR A 23 3.87 -30.96 -18.24
N LEU A 24 4.43 -30.99 -17.02
CA LEU A 24 3.89 -31.77 -15.89
C LEU A 24 2.38 -31.58 -15.71
N LYS A 25 1.91 -30.33 -15.82
CA LYS A 25 0.48 -29.99 -15.67
C LYS A 25 -0.37 -30.61 -16.76
N GLN A 26 0.10 -30.58 -18.01
CA GLN A 26 -0.61 -31.16 -19.15
C GLN A 26 -0.72 -32.67 -19.02
N THR A 27 0.37 -33.33 -18.61
CA THR A 27 0.39 -34.78 -18.38
C THR A 27 -0.56 -35.18 -17.26
N LEU A 28 -0.61 -34.42 -16.16
CA LEU A 28 -1.54 -34.68 -15.05
C LEU A 28 -3.01 -34.55 -15.49
N ILE A 29 -3.36 -33.51 -16.26
CA ILE A 29 -4.73 -33.30 -16.75
C ILE A 29 -5.14 -34.44 -17.70
N MET A 30 -4.26 -34.85 -18.61
CA MET A 30 -4.53 -35.97 -19.51
C MET A 30 -4.66 -37.30 -18.76
N ALA A 31 -3.80 -37.56 -17.77
CA ALA A 31 -3.88 -38.77 -16.95
C ALA A 31 -5.18 -38.81 -16.14
N ALA A 32 -5.60 -37.67 -15.56
CA ALA A 32 -6.86 -37.58 -14.83
C ALA A 32 -8.06 -37.81 -15.74
N GLY A 33 -8.12 -37.17 -16.92
CA GLY A 33 -9.24 -37.33 -17.86
C GLY A 33 -9.30 -38.72 -18.50
N GLY A 34 -8.15 -39.25 -18.92
CA GLY A 34 -8.03 -40.60 -19.47
C GLY A 34 -8.35 -41.67 -18.42
N GLY A 35 -7.82 -41.50 -17.20
CA GLY A 35 -8.12 -42.38 -16.07
C GLY A 35 -9.61 -42.34 -15.68
N PHE A 36 -10.22 -41.15 -15.69
CA PHE A 36 -11.66 -41.01 -15.42
C PHE A 36 -12.51 -41.68 -16.50
N SER A 37 -12.23 -41.46 -17.79
CA SER A 37 -12.93 -42.15 -18.88
C SER A 37 -12.74 -43.66 -18.84
N TYR A 38 -11.53 -44.13 -18.52
CA TYR A 38 -11.26 -45.57 -18.38
C TYR A 38 -12.00 -46.18 -17.19
N ALA A 39 -12.05 -45.49 -16.05
CA ALA A 39 -12.83 -45.93 -14.89
C ALA A 39 -14.32 -46.01 -15.24
N LEU A 40 -14.85 -45.03 -15.96
CA LEU A 40 -16.23 -45.00 -16.43
C LEU A 40 -16.53 -46.13 -17.42
N TYR A 41 -15.59 -46.44 -18.32
CA TYR A 41 -15.70 -47.58 -19.23
C TYR A 41 -15.69 -48.91 -18.46
N GLY A 42 -14.82 -49.05 -17.46
CA GLY A 42 -14.72 -50.24 -16.63
C GLY A 42 -15.98 -50.50 -15.81
N THR A 43 -16.59 -49.46 -15.23
CA THR A 43 -17.85 -49.60 -14.46
C THR A 43 -19.01 -50.00 -15.35
N ILE A 44 -19.14 -49.40 -16.54
CA ILE A 44 -20.21 -49.71 -17.50
C ILE A 44 -20.02 -51.11 -18.09
N SER A 45 -18.80 -51.48 -18.46
CA SER A 45 -18.51 -52.81 -19.01
C SER A 45 -18.79 -53.91 -17.99
N LYS A 46 -18.50 -53.67 -16.70
CA LYS A 46 -18.82 -54.62 -15.63
C LYS A 46 -20.33 -54.74 -15.39
N ALA A 47 -21.09 -53.65 -15.53
CA ALA A 47 -22.54 -53.66 -15.29
C ALA A 47 -23.34 -54.29 -16.44
N TYR A 48 -22.96 -54.02 -17.69
CA TYR A 48 -23.73 -54.43 -18.87
C TYR A 48 -23.05 -55.51 -19.73
N GLY A 49 -21.84 -55.94 -19.38
CA GLY A 49 -21.07 -56.96 -20.08
C GLY A 49 -20.51 -56.46 -21.41
N SER A 50 -21.34 -56.43 -22.45
CA SER A 50 -20.97 -55.93 -23.77
C SER A 50 -21.39 -54.47 -23.94
N VAL A 51 -20.41 -53.57 -24.07
CA VAL A 51 -20.68 -52.15 -24.34
C VAL A 51 -20.84 -51.95 -25.85
N SER A 52 -21.96 -51.35 -26.26
CA SER A 52 -22.17 -51.00 -27.66
C SER A 52 -21.22 -49.89 -28.12
N LEU A 53 -20.92 -49.86 -29.42
CA LEU A 53 -20.00 -48.89 -30.01
C LEU A 53 -20.42 -47.42 -29.73
N PRO A 54 -21.71 -47.03 -29.80
CA PRO A 54 -22.13 -45.66 -29.47
C PRO A 54 -21.86 -45.27 -28.02
N VAL A 55 -22.09 -46.20 -27.07
CA VAL A 55 -21.85 -45.95 -25.64
C VAL A 55 -20.36 -45.81 -25.38
N THR A 56 -19.54 -46.61 -26.06
CA THR A 56 -18.07 -46.50 -25.96
C THR A 56 -17.61 -45.10 -26.38
N ILE A 57 -18.08 -44.58 -27.52
CA ILE A 57 -17.74 -43.21 -27.96
C ILE A 57 -18.12 -42.17 -26.89
N LEU A 58 -19.32 -42.28 -26.32
CA LEU A 58 -19.80 -41.35 -25.31
C LEU A 58 -18.91 -41.34 -24.05
N VAL A 59 -18.43 -42.51 -23.63
CA VAL A 59 -17.59 -42.67 -22.43
C VAL A 59 -16.18 -42.10 -22.59
N TRP A 60 -15.69 -42.02 -23.83
CA TRP A 60 -14.39 -41.42 -24.14
C TRP A 60 -14.43 -39.90 -24.35
N ILE A 61 -15.61 -39.28 -24.37
CA ILE A 61 -15.75 -37.81 -24.48
C ILE A 61 -14.98 -37.06 -23.39
N PRO A 62 -15.04 -37.42 -22.09
CA PRO A 62 -14.27 -36.74 -21.05
C PRO A 62 -12.76 -36.76 -21.29
N ALA A 63 -12.21 -37.86 -21.82
CA ALA A 63 -10.80 -37.93 -22.19
C ALA A 63 -10.46 -36.95 -23.33
N VAL A 64 -11.30 -36.88 -24.37
CA VAL A 64 -11.11 -35.93 -25.48
C VAL A 64 -11.16 -34.49 -24.98
N ILE A 65 -12.10 -34.18 -24.09
CA ILE A 65 -12.20 -32.87 -23.43
C ILE A 65 -10.93 -32.58 -22.63
N ALA A 66 -10.44 -33.53 -21.83
CA ALA A 66 -9.21 -33.34 -21.04
C ALA A 66 -7.98 -33.06 -21.93
N VAL A 67 -7.87 -33.72 -23.08
CA VAL A 67 -6.82 -33.43 -24.07
C VAL A 67 -6.94 -32.01 -24.62
N ALA A 68 -8.17 -31.58 -24.93
CA ALA A 68 -8.43 -30.20 -25.37
C ALA A 68 -8.01 -29.19 -24.28
N PHE A 69 -8.34 -29.45 -23.01
CA PHE A 69 -7.93 -28.59 -21.88
C PHE A 69 -6.41 -28.55 -21.66
N ALA A 70 -5.70 -29.65 -21.91
CA ALA A 70 -4.25 -29.73 -21.74
C ALA A 70 -3.48 -29.06 -22.87
N LEU A 71 -3.91 -29.23 -24.12
CA LEU A 71 -3.12 -28.83 -25.30
C LEU A 71 -3.55 -27.48 -25.90
N ILE A 72 -4.82 -27.09 -25.79
CA ILE A 72 -5.30 -25.85 -26.40
C ILE A 72 -4.84 -24.65 -25.58
N LYS A 73 -4.14 -23.75 -26.26
CA LYS A 73 -3.74 -22.43 -25.75
C LYS A 73 -4.30 -21.37 -26.69
N ILE A 74 -4.87 -20.31 -26.10
CA ILE A 74 -5.42 -19.16 -26.82
C ILE A 74 -4.70 -17.93 -26.26
N ASN A 75 -4.01 -17.17 -27.11
CA ASN A 75 -3.25 -15.97 -26.72
C ASN A 75 -2.33 -16.22 -25.50
N ASP A 76 -1.51 -17.28 -25.56
CA ASP A 76 -0.61 -17.73 -24.48
C ASP A 76 -1.27 -18.11 -23.14
N LEU A 77 -2.59 -18.21 -23.09
CA LEU A 77 -3.34 -18.71 -21.95
C LEU A 77 -3.83 -20.13 -22.21
N SER A 78 -3.59 -21.04 -21.26
CA SER A 78 -4.16 -22.39 -21.32
C SER A 78 -5.69 -22.32 -21.16
N LEU A 79 -6.40 -23.24 -21.82
CA LEU A 79 -7.86 -23.33 -21.71
C LEU A 79 -8.33 -23.46 -20.25
N THR A 80 -7.59 -24.22 -19.42
CA THR A 80 -7.86 -24.33 -17.99
C THR A 80 -7.83 -22.98 -17.28
N ARG A 81 -6.83 -22.14 -17.60
CA ARG A 81 -6.71 -20.79 -17.03
C ARG A 81 -7.83 -19.88 -17.50
N ILE A 82 -8.20 -19.96 -18.78
CA ILE A 82 -9.33 -19.20 -19.34
C ILE A 82 -10.62 -19.57 -18.62
N CYS A 83 -10.86 -20.86 -18.39
CA CYS A 83 -12.05 -21.33 -17.68
C CYS A 83 -12.11 -20.80 -16.23
N PHE A 84 -10.97 -20.78 -15.52
CA PHE A 84 -10.90 -20.19 -14.18
C PHE A 84 -11.09 -18.68 -14.18
N LEU A 85 -10.54 -17.95 -15.15
CA LEU A 85 -10.76 -16.51 -15.29
C LEU A 85 -12.23 -16.19 -15.60
N LEU A 86 -12.89 -17.05 -16.38
CA LEU A 86 -14.30 -16.92 -16.70
C LEU A 86 -15.15 -17.19 -15.46
N LEU A 87 -14.78 -18.17 -14.64
CA LEU A 87 -15.42 -18.46 -13.36
C LEU A 87 -15.23 -17.30 -12.37
N GLU A 88 -14.00 -16.76 -12.27
CA GLU A 88 -13.68 -15.60 -11.44
C GLU A 88 -14.49 -14.37 -11.86
N LYS A 89 -14.70 -14.17 -13.17
CA LYS A 89 -15.52 -13.09 -13.72
C LYS A 89 -16.97 -13.15 -13.22
N PHE A 90 -17.54 -14.34 -12.98
CA PHE A 90 -18.91 -14.44 -12.47
C PHE A 90 -19.05 -13.93 -11.02
N HIS A 91 -18.00 -14.04 -10.22
CA HIS A 91 -18.01 -13.57 -8.83
C HIS A 91 -17.55 -12.12 -8.68
N LYS A 92 -16.87 -11.55 -9.69
CA LYS A 92 -16.41 -10.17 -9.63
C LYS A 92 -17.47 -9.21 -10.18
N PRO A 93 -17.75 -8.08 -9.49
CA PRO A 93 -18.64 -7.07 -10.03
C PRO A 93 -18.05 -6.52 -11.33
N ALA A 94 -18.89 -6.46 -12.39
CA ALA A 94 -18.48 -5.96 -13.70
C ALA A 94 -18.22 -4.45 -13.72
N THR A 95 -18.69 -3.74 -12.69
CA THR A 95 -18.53 -2.29 -12.55
C THR A 95 -17.27 -1.98 -11.75
N ARG A 96 -16.28 -1.40 -12.42
CA ARG A 96 -15.14 -0.78 -11.76
C ARG A 96 -15.58 0.60 -11.27
N THR A 97 -15.95 0.71 -10.00
CA THR A 97 -16.17 2.03 -9.38
C THR A 97 -14.84 2.58 -8.88
N TRP A 98 -14.63 3.87 -9.10
CA TRP A 98 -13.55 4.59 -8.43
C TRP A 98 -14.08 5.04 -7.08
N THR A 99 -13.67 4.36 -6.02
CA THR A 99 -13.89 4.83 -4.66
C THR A 99 -12.60 5.47 -4.18
N PRO A 100 -12.64 6.70 -3.63
CA PRO A 100 -11.48 7.26 -2.95
C PRO A 100 -11.18 6.35 -1.77
N ARG A 101 -10.12 5.53 -1.91
CA ARG A 101 -9.60 4.78 -0.77
C ARG A 101 -9.18 5.82 0.26
N ARG A 102 -9.73 5.74 1.48
CA ARG A 102 -9.10 6.43 2.61
C ARG A 102 -7.65 5.98 2.58
N GLY A 103 -6.74 6.93 2.34
CA GLY A 103 -5.32 6.62 2.21
C GLY A 103 -4.82 5.91 3.46
N ILE A 104 -3.68 5.25 3.35
CA ILE A 104 -2.95 4.75 4.52
C ILE A 104 -2.73 5.97 5.43
N SER A 105 -3.31 5.95 6.64
CA SER A 105 -3.03 6.97 7.65
C SER A 105 -1.60 6.75 8.13
N ILE A 106 -0.66 7.46 7.50
CA ILE A 106 0.72 7.47 7.96
C ILE A 106 0.73 8.34 9.23
N ASN A 107 0.62 7.68 10.39
CA ASN A 107 0.90 8.34 11.65
C ASN A 107 2.42 8.53 11.74
N ILE A 108 2.90 9.70 11.33
CA ILE A 108 4.31 10.05 11.40
C ILE A 108 4.63 10.32 12.86
N ARG A 109 5.02 9.27 13.59
CA ARG A 109 5.62 9.43 14.92
C ARG A 109 7.05 9.93 14.73
N THR A 110 7.24 11.24 14.69
CA THR A 110 8.58 11.83 14.82
C THR A 110 9.04 11.62 16.26
N HIS A 111 9.87 10.61 16.49
CA HIS A 111 10.67 10.56 17.70
C HIS A 111 11.68 11.71 17.64
N VAL A 112 11.38 12.81 18.33
CA VAL A 112 12.37 13.87 18.59
C VAL A 112 13.48 13.21 19.42
N ILE A 113 14.64 13.04 18.81
CA ILE A 113 15.82 12.49 19.46
C ILE A 113 16.23 13.53 20.53
N LYS A 114 16.38 13.10 21.78
CA LYS A 114 16.65 13.96 22.95
C LYS A 114 17.87 14.89 22.77
N GLU A 115 18.80 14.53 21.88
CA GLU A 115 19.95 15.35 21.52
C GLU A 115 19.57 16.72 20.94
N ASP A 116 18.45 16.82 20.21
CA ASP A 116 18.02 18.10 19.62
C ASP A 116 17.45 19.04 20.68
N THR A 117 16.76 18.49 21.70
CA THR A 117 16.27 19.27 22.85
C THR A 117 17.39 19.79 23.76
N GLU A 118 18.53 19.11 23.83
CA GLU A 118 19.70 19.59 24.59
C GLU A 118 20.44 20.70 23.83
N LYS A 119 20.67 20.53 22.52
CA LYS A 119 21.27 21.57 21.67
C LYS A 119 20.42 22.84 21.58
N LEU A 120 19.09 22.71 21.55
CA LEU A 120 18.18 23.86 21.59
C LEU A 120 18.26 24.63 22.92
N LYS A 121 18.48 23.94 24.06
CA LYS A 121 18.67 24.58 25.36
C LYS A 121 20.03 25.26 25.47
N GLU A 122 21.09 24.63 24.97
CA GLU A 122 22.43 25.25 24.92
C GLU A 122 22.42 26.54 24.07
N HIS A 123 21.80 26.53 22.90
CA HIS A 123 21.67 27.73 22.07
C HIS A 123 20.79 28.81 22.71
N ALA A 124 19.72 28.44 23.41
CA ALA A 124 18.90 29.39 24.16
C ALA A 124 19.67 30.03 25.34
N GLU A 125 20.53 29.25 26.02
CA GLU A 125 21.39 29.75 27.10
C GLU A 125 22.53 30.65 26.59
N GLU A 126 23.11 30.34 25.43
CA GLU A 126 24.10 31.18 24.76
C GLU A 126 23.49 32.50 24.29
N GLN A 127 22.28 32.47 23.73
CA GLN A 127 21.53 33.67 23.35
C GLN A 127 21.21 34.53 24.59
N ALA A 128 20.74 33.94 25.68
CA ALA A 128 20.48 34.67 26.93
C ALA A 128 21.74 35.30 27.53
N LYS A 129 22.92 34.66 27.40
CA LYS A 129 24.21 35.24 27.81
C LYS A 129 24.64 36.39 26.90
N SER A 130 24.45 36.23 25.59
CA SER A 130 24.72 37.27 24.59
C SER A 130 23.86 38.50 24.85
N ASP A 131 22.58 38.31 25.12
CA ASP A 131 21.64 39.40 25.38
C ASP A 131 21.93 40.12 26.70
N ARG A 132 22.28 39.40 27.78
CA ARG A 132 22.81 40.02 29.01
C ARG A 132 24.09 40.82 28.78
N THR A 133 24.94 40.36 27.86
CA THR A 133 26.17 41.08 27.51
C THR A 133 25.87 42.34 26.73
N LYS A 134 24.90 42.29 25.80
CA LYS A 134 24.39 43.48 25.10
C LYS A 134 23.73 44.47 26.05
N GLU A 135 22.95 44.00 27.01
CA GLU A 135 22.36 44.83 28.07
C GLU A 135 23.44 45.54 28.89
N ARG A 136 24.49 44.83 29.32
CA ARG A 136 25.64 45.45 30.02
C ARG A 136 26.39 46.46 29.16
N ILE A 137 26.60 46.15 27.88
CA ILE A 137 27.22 47.10 26.95
C ILE A 137 26.33 48.34 26.79
N LYS A 138 25.01 48.17 26.75
CA LYS A 138 24.04 49.27 26.69
C LYS A 138 24.02 50.11 27.96
N GLU A 139 24.13 49.50 29.14
CA GLU A 139 24.28 50.21 30.42
C GLU A 139 25.60 50.99 30.48
N LEU A 140 26.71 50.39 30.06
CA LEU A 140 28.00 51.07 29.99
C LEU A 140 28.00 52.20 28.96
N SER A 141 27.34 52.01 27.81
CA SER A 141 27.13 53.06 26.82
C SER A 141 26.25 54.17 27.38
N SER A 142 25.17 53.86 28.12
CA SER A 142 24.31 54.91 28.68
C SER A 142 25.00 55.70 29.78
N ILE A 143 25.88 55.08 30.58
CA ILE A 143 26.73 55.78 31.56
C ILE A 143 27.76 56.66 30.85
N LEU A 144 28.28 56.23 29.70
CA LEU A 144 29.20 57.00 28.88
C LEU A 144 28.51 58.18 28.17
N ASP A 145 27.32 57.95 27.61
CA ASP A 145 26.49 58.92 26.90
C ASP A 145 25.86 59.94 27.86
N GLN A 146 25.58 59.54 29.12
CA GLN A 146 25.24 60.49 30.21
C GLN A 146 26.39 61.45 30.54
N GLY A 147 27.59 61.22 29.99
CA GLY A 147 28.76 62.08 30.14
C GLY A 147 28.83 63.29 29.21
N THR A 148 27.89 63.49 28.27
CA THR A 148 27.87 64.69 27.41
C THR A 148 26.43 65.03 26.99
N GLU A 149 26.04 66.28 27.23
CA GLU A 149 24.68 66.81 27.08
C GLU A 149 24.03 66.65 25.69
N ALA A 150 22.72 66.37 25.75
CA ALA A 150 21.61 67.02 25.04
C ALA A 150 21.35 66.81 23.53
N LEU A 151 20.05 66.74 23.26
CA LEU A 151 19.28 67.10 22.05
C LEU A 151 18.77 65.96 21.14
N ASP A 152 17.47 65.76 21.29
CA ASP A 152 16.42 65.80 20.26
C ASP A 152 16.07 64.56 19.40
N GLU A 153 14.90 64.03 19.77
CA GLU A 153 13.69 63.73 18.95
C GLU A 153 13.75 62.85 17.68
N GLU A 154 13.06 61.72 17.87
CA GLU A 154 12.15 60.95 17.01
C GLU A 154 11.74 61.48 15.61
N THR A 155 11.61 60.53 14.67
CA THR A 155 10.57 60.59 13.63
C THR A 155 10.07 59.18 13.33
N ILE A 156 8.80 58.90 13.67
CA ILE A 156 8.08 57.67 13.34
C ILE A 156 7.31 57.91 12.03
N HIS A 157 7.50 57.05 11.02
CA HIS A 157 6.66 57.02 9.81
C HIS A 157 5.60 55.93 9.94
N GLU A 158 4.34 56.35 9.92
CA GLU A 158 3.13 55.52 9.89
C GLU A 158 2.87 55.03 8.45
N PHE A 159 2.77 53.71 8.26
CA PHE A 159 2.41 53.06 7.00
C PHE A 159 0.98 52.54 7.11
N ASP A 160 0.10 52.99 6.21
CA ASP A 160 -1.29 52.54 6.12
C ASP A 160 -1.39 51.05 5.71
N ASP A 161 -2.09 50.26 6.52
CA ASP A 161 -2.40 48.84 6.28
C ASP A 161 -3.58 48.68 5.29
N GLU A 162 -3.28 48.27 4.05
CA GLU A 162 -4.29 47.72 3.12
C GLU A 162 -4.61 46.25 3.46
N PRO A 163 -5.89 45.82 3.45
CA PRO A 163 -6.25 44.45 3.79
C PRO A 163 -5.87 43.46 2.69
N LEU A 164 -4.96 42.53 3.03
CA LEU A 164 -4.50 41.46 2.14
C LEU A 164 -5.66 40.58 1.62
N PRO A 165 -5.60 40.10 0.36
CA PRO A 165 -6.61 39.20 -0.19
C PRO A 165 -6.63 37.88 0.57
N ARG A 166 -7.84 37.41 0.91
CA ARG A 166 -8.07 36.16 1.63
C ARG A 166 -7.58 34.98 0.80
N ARG A 167 -6.71 34.16 1.40
CA ARG A 167 -6.16 32.94 0.78
C ARG A 167 -7.29 31.92 0.55
N PRO A 168 -7.25 31.13 -0.52
CA PRO A 168 -8.31 30.17 -0.90
C PRO A 168 -8.36 28.90 -0.04
N VAL A 169 -7.63 28.84 1.07
CA VAL A 169 -7.53 27.66 1.93
C VAL A 169 -8.08 28.01 3.30
N ASP A 170 -9.14 27.31 3.73
CA ASP A 170 -9.68 27.43 5.08
C ASP A 170 -8.65 26.91 6.11
N PRO A 171 -8.14 27.77 7.02
CA PRO A 171 -7.13 27.38 8.00
C PRO A 171 -7.69 26.38 9.04
N GLY A 172 -9.00 26.34 9.25
CA GLY A 172 -9.65 25.39 10.17
C GLY A 172 -9.65 23.93 9.70
N ARG A 173 -9.14 23.65 8.49
CA ARG A 173 -8.99 22.26 7.97
C ARG A 173 -7.68 21.59 8.39
N ILE A 174 -6.77 22.34 9.00
CA ILE A 174 -5.52 21.85 9.54
C ILE A 174 -5.66 21.90 11.07
N SER A 175 -6.13 20.80 11.68
CA SER A 175 -5.91 20.62 13.13
C SER A 175 -4.60 19.86 13.31
N ILE A 176 -3.74 20.42 14.15
CA ILE A 176 -2.69 19.68 14.81
C ILE A 176 -3.36 19.22 16.10
N ASP A 177 -3.47 17.91 16.32
CA ASP A 177 -3.97 17.43 17.60
C ASP A 177 -2.92 17.78 18.66
N ASP A 178 -3.25 18.72 19.53
CA ASP A 178 -2.40 19.07 20.67
C ASP A 178 -2.38 17.89 21.64
N PRO A 179 -1.20 17.46 22.12
CA PRO A 179 -1.06 16.28 22.99
C PRO A 179 -1.66 16.47 24.40
N GLU A 180 -2.29 17.62 24.68
CA GLU A 180 -2.84 17.96 26.00
C GLU A 180 -4.33 17.65 26.14
N ASP A 181 -5.04 17.30 25.05
CA ASP A 181 -6.48 17.01 25.05
C ASP A 181 -6.83 15.51 25.23
N GLU A 182 -5.95 14.71 25.85
CA GLU A 182 -6.32 13.35 26.27
C GLU A 182 -7.17 13.37 27.56
N PRO A 183 -8.44 12.93 27.55
CA PRO A 183 -9.15 12.65 28.79
C PRO A 183 -8.50 11.46 29.51
N PRO A 184 -8.46 11.45 30.85
CA PRO A 184 -7.75 10.44 31.62
C PRO A 184 -8.27 9.04 31.28
N ALA A 185 -7.31 8.16 30.97
CA ALA A 185 -7.51 6.76 30.61
C ALA A 185 -8.59 6.09 31.48
N SER A 186 -9.79 5.95 30.92
CA SER A 186 -10.85 5.10 31.46
C SER A 186 -11.06 3.95 30.49
N GLY A 187 -11.05 2.74 31.06
CA GLY A 187 -10.81 1.50 30.34
C GLY A 187 -11.91 1.10 29.35
N MET A 188 -11.47 0.31 28.38
CA MET A 188 -12.27 -0.61 27.57
C MET A 188 -13.48 0.00 26.83
N SER A 189 -13.27 0.42 25.58
CA SER A 189 -14.06 -0.08 24.43
C SER A 189 -13.54 0.57 23.14
N ASP A 190 -12.47 -0.01 22.60
CA ASP A 190 -11.89 0.39 21.32
C ASP A 190 -12.71 -0.20 20.15
N LEU A 191 -14.00 0.17 20.10
CA LEU A 191 -14.94 -0.22 19.04
C LEU A 191 -14.98 0.81 17.89
N SER A 192 -14.27 1.94 18.03
CA SER A 192 -14.09 2.94 16.96
C SER A 192 -13.28 2.37 15.80
N VAL A 193 -12.31 1.49 16.08
CA VAL A 193 -11.48 0.79 15.07
C VAL A 193 -12.33 -0.11 14.15
N PHE A 194 -13.39 -0.71 14.68
CA PHE A 194 -14.26 -1.61 13.91
C PHE A 194 -15.37 -0.90 13.14
N ARG A 195 -15.71 0.34 13.53
CA ARG A 195 -16.75 1.14 12.87
C ARG A 195 -16.37 1.55 11.43
N ASP A 196 -15.07 1.58 11.13
CA ASP A 196 -14.54 1.91 9.80
C ASP A 196 -14.42 0.71 8.85
N ILE A 197 -14.53 -0.53 9.36
CA ILE A 197 -14.34 -1.75 8.56
C ILE A 197 -15.65 -2.21 7.90
N PHE A 198 -16.81 -1.92 8.50
CA PHE A 198 -18.11 -2.33 7.98
C PHE A 198 -19.03 -1.12 7.79
N PRO A 199 -19.31 -0.69 6.54
CA PRO A 199 -20.34 0.31 6.30
C PRO A 199 -21.72 -0.23 6.69
N PRO A 200 -22.62 0.59 7.23
CA PRO A 200 -23.98 0.16 7.54
C PRO A 200 -24.72 -0.22 6.26
N HIS A 201 -25.30 -1.42 6.25
CA HIS A 201 -26.26 -1.84 5.24
C HIS A 201 -27.58 -1.09 5.48
N ASN A 202 -27.96 -0.24 4.53
CA ASN A 202 -29.35 0.18 4.34
C ASN A 202 -30.03 -0.77 3.34
#